data_AF-A0A7Y5KVH2-F1
#
_entry.id   AF-A0A7Y5KVH2-F1
#
_cell.length_a   1.000
_cell.length_b   1.000
_cell.length_c   1.000
_cell.angle_alpha   90.00
_cell.angle_beta   90.00
_cell.angle_gamma   90.00
#
_symmetry.space_group_name_H-M   'P 1'
#
loop_
_entity.id
_entity.type
_entity.pdbx_description
1 polymer ?
#
loop_
_entity_poly.entity_id
_entity_poly.type
_entity_poly.pdbx_seq_one_letter_code
_entity_poly.pdbx_strand_id
1 'polypeptide(L)'
;MQQFRLRYRAHDIELPPGEFVIGRSEDCQLSIDDPMVSRRHAMFCVTGNSVILVDLGSRNGVAVNGDKISGERPMIDGDRITIGKHELLFCIVQPDSQRSRGFLARTLGPIELAKLESAVGGGKGPSTGTARVVASFTTLAQLADKALALGRPEDAERILNGPYAELMKEMGKGALVDTIVLGRFATYALRLATDLQKSMWIEWILEAYSLQKMLLPAPIIDELFNVAPKLKHLGQKPFFDYVNTMSESTLTANERFLLQRLEGLARHLT
;
A
#
# COMPACT_ATOMS: atom_id res chain seq x y z
N MET A 1 -3.88 16.69 -7.60
CA MET A 1 -3.99 15.77 -8.75
C MET A 1 -3.04 14.61 -8.51
N GLN A 2 -3.44 13.39 -8.84
CA GLN A 2 -2.50 12.26 -8.76
C GLN A 2 -1.36 12.49 -9.75
N GLN A 3 -0.11 12.23 -9.33
CA GLN A 3 1.02 12.18 -10.24
C GLN A 3 1.18 10.74 -10.71
N PHE A 4 1.45 10.54 -11.98
CA PHE A 4 1.69 9.22 -12.54
C PHE A 4 3.16 9.11 -12.91
N ARG A 5 3.76 7.95 -12.71
CA ARG A 5 5.14 7.69 -13.07
C ARG A 5 5.30 6.35 -13.77
N LEU A 6 6.30 6.29 -14.64
CA LEU A 6 6.82 5.04 -15.18
C LEU A 6 8.21 4.81 -14.62
N ARG A 7 8.41 3.68 -13.95
CA ARG A 7 9.75 3.20 -13.65
C ARG A 7 10.27 2.42 -14.84
N TYR A 8 11.42 2.84 -15.36
CA TYR A 8 12.11 2.14 -16.42
C TYR A 8 13.60 2.09 -16.12
N ARG A 9 14.12 0.87 -15.96
CA ARG A 9 15.48 0.63 -15.44
C ARG A 9 15.67 1.34 -14.09
N ALA A 10 16.67 2.22 -13.97
CA ALA A 10 16.96 3.00 -12.77
C ALA A 10 16.27 4.39 -12.74
N HIS A 11 15.37 4.68 -13.69
CA HIS A 11 14.75 5.99 -13.83
C HIS A 11 13.27 5.96 -13.44
N ASP A 12 12.84 6.97 -12.69
CA ASP A 12 11.44 7.28 -12.41
C ASP A 12 11.01 8.46 -13.29
N ILE A 13 10.22 8.19 -14.32
CA ILE A 13 9.79 9.17 -15.32
C ILE A 13 8.39 9.66 -14.98
N GLU A 14 8.17 10.97 -14.94
CA GLU A 14 6.84 11.55 -14.69
C GLU A 14 5.98 11.52 -15.96
N LEU A 15 4.71 11.17 -15.79
CA LEU A 15 3.68 11.21 -16.83
C LEU A 15 2.85 12.49 -16.64
N PRO A 16 3.10 13.56 -17.43
CA PRO A 16 2.33 14.79 -17.36
C PRO A 16 0.90 14.58 -17.90
N PRO A 17 -0.06 15.47 -17.54
CA PRO A 17 -1.38 15.49 -18.16
C PRO A 17 -1.30 15.56 -19.69
N GLY A 18 -2.19 14.84 -20.39
CA GLY A 18 -2.19 14.75 -21.85
C GLY A 18 -1.53 13.47 -22.38
N GLU A 19 -0.97 13.55 -23.58
CA GLU A 19 -0.37 12.40 -24.27
C GLU A 19 1.12 12.26 -23.94
N PHE A 20 1.53 11.05 -23.54
CA PHE A 20 2.92 10.68 -23.37
C PHE A 20 3.25 9.46 -24.23
N VAL A 21 4.08 9.65 -25.25
CA VAL A 21 4.37 8.63 -26.26
C VAL A 21 5.70 7.94 -25.94
N ILE A 22 5.68 6.61 -26.03
CA ILE A 22 6.85 5.75 -25.95
C ILE A 22 7.11 5.15 -27.32
N GLY A 23 8.36 5.16 -27.76
CA GLY A 23 8.75 4.58 -29.03
C GLY A 23 10.25 4.61 -29.26
N ARG A 24 10.69 4.14 -30.42
CA ARG A 24 12.09 4.16 -30.84
C ARG A 24 12.51 5.49 -31.46
N SER A 25 11.56 6.29 -31.92
CA SER A 25 11.87 7.60 -32.50
C SER A 25 12.37 8.53 -31.41
N GLU A 26 13.31 9.41 -31.75
CA GLU A 26 13.79 10.46 -30.86
C GLU A 26 12.70 11.50 -30.54
N ASP A 27 11.66 11.58 -31.37
CA ASP A 27 10.51 12.48 -31.19
C ASP A 27 9.54 12.00 -30.08
N CYS A 28 9.77 10.83 -29.47
CA CYS A 28 8.96 10.29 -28.38
C CYS A 28 9.43 10.82 -27.02
N GLN A 29 8.51 11.10 -26.11
CA GLN A 29 8.84 11.56 -24.76
C GLN A 29 9.67 10.53 -23.98
N LEU A 30 9.44 9.24 -24.21
CA LEU A 30 10.37 8.18 -23.84
C LEU A 30 10.87 7.46 -25.09
N SER A 31 12.10 7.79 -25.48
CA SER A 31 12.78 7.12 -26.58
C SER A 31 13.53 5.87 -26.07
N ILE A 32 13.25 4.73 -26.68
CA ILE A 32 13.90 3.45 -26.41
C ILE A 32 14.53 2.95 -27.70
N ASP A 33 15.85 3.07 -27.81
CA ASP A 33 16.60 2.60 -28.97
C ASP A 33 16.70 1.06 -28.98
N ASP A 34 15.63 0.44 -29.50
CA ASP A 34 15.54 -1.00 -29.67
C ASP A 34 14.77 -1.32 -30.97
N PRO A 35 15.32 -2.17 -31.86
CA PRO A 35 14.63 -2.65 -33.06
C PRO A 35 13.26 -3.31 -32.83
N MET A 36 13.01 -3.86 -31.64
CA MET A 36 11.73 -4.45 -31.24
C MET A 36 10.68 -3.39 -30.84
N VAL A 37 11.08 -2.12 -30.74
CA VAL A 37 10.19 -1.01 -30.42
C VAL A 37 9.85 -0.25 -31.70
N SER A 38 8.55 -0.11 -32.00
CA SER A 38 8.07 0.75 -33.11
C SER A 38 8.46 2.22 -32.90
N ARG A 39 8.56 2.99 -34.00
CA ARG A 39 8.87 4.43 -33.96
C ARG A 39 8.01 5.20 -32.97
N ARG A 40 6.68 4.99 -33.04
CA ARG A 40 5.71 5.31 -32.00
C ARG A 40 5.04 3.97 -31.64
N HIS A 41 5.17 3.53 -30.39
CA HIS A 41 4.78 2.17 -30.00
C HIS A 41 3.53 2.19 -29.14
N ALA A 42 3.57 2.96 -28.06
CA ALA A 42 2.49 3.05 -27.10
C ALA A 42 2.31 4.49 -26.65
N MET A 43 1.12 4.81 -26.19
CA MET A 43 0.78 6.13 -25.68
C MET A 43 0.04 5.99 -24.35
N PHE A 44 0.44 6.81 -23.39
CA PHE A 44 -0.32 7.03 -22.16
C PHE A 44 -1.14 8.30 -22.32
N CYS A 45 -2.46 8.21 -22.12
CA CYS A 45 -3.38 9.33 -22.06
C CYS A 45 -3.73 9.60 -20.60
N VAL A 46 -3.20 10.69 -20.05
CA VAL A 46 -3.44 11.09 -18.66
C VAL A 46 -4.59 12.10 -18.62
N THR A 47 -5.72 11.73 -18.02
CA THR A 47 -6.91 12.59 -17.87
C THR A 47 -7.33 12.69 -16.42
N GLY A 48 -7.10 13.85 -15.79
CA GLY A 48 -7.47 14.07 -14.38
C GLY A 48 -6.75 13.11 -13.43
N ASN A 49 -7.46 12.07 -12.99
CA ASN A 49 -6.95 11.03 -12.08
C ASN A 49 -6.94 9.62 -12.70
N SER A 50 -7.08 9.50 -14.03
CA SER A 50 -6.98 8.22 -14.73
C SER A 50 -5.92 8.27 -15.82
N VAL A 51 -5.37 7.09 -16.11
CA VAL A 51 -4.42 6.89 -17.20
C VAL A 51 -4.88 5.73 -18.05
N ILE A 52 -4.88 5.93 -19.36
CA ILE A 52 -5.19 4.90 -20.36
C ILE A 52 -3.93 4.64 -21.18
N LEU A 53 -3.58 3.37 -21.36
CA LEU A 53 -2.53 2.92 -22.24
C LEU A 53 -3.13 2.50 -23.58
N VAL A 54 -2.54 2.97 -24.68
CA VAL A 54 -2.98 2.68 -26.04
C VAL A 54 -1.80 2.14 -26.84
N ASP A 55 -1.97 0.99 -27.48
CA ASP A 55 -1.05 0.50 -28.50
C ASP A 55 -1.28 1.24 -29.83
N LEU A 56 -0.25 1.91 -30.36
CA LEU A 56 -0.34 2.75 -31.57
C LEU A 56 -0.17 1.94 -32.86
N GLY A 57 -0.66 0.70 -32.89
CA GLY A 57 -0.46 -0.22 -34.01
C GLY A 57 0.98 -0.71 -34.11
N SER A 58 1.59 -1.00 -32.96
CA SER A 58 2.97 -1.47 -32.89
C SER A 58 3.15 -2.84 -33.55
N ARG A 59 4.37 -3.15 -34.01
CA ARG A 59 4.65 -4.42 -34.68
C ARG A 59 4.59 -5.62 -33.74
N ASN A 60 5.05 -5.45 -32.50
CA ASN A 60 5.18 -6.54 -31.53
C ASN A 60 4.02 -6.58 -30.52
N GLY A 61 3.21 -5.51 -30.48
CA GLY A 61 2.15 -5.34 -29.51
C GLY A 61 2.66 -4.84 -28.17
N VAL A 62 1.74 -4.34 -27.37
CA VAL A 62 1.97 -3.99 -25.96
C VAL A 62 1.32 -5.06 -25.08
N ALA A 63 2.01 -5.49 -24.01
CA ALA A 63 1.45 -6.38 -23.01
C ALA A 63 1.41 -5.72 -21.64
N VAL A 64 0.37 -6.00 -20.85
CA VAL A 64 0.24 -5.57 -19.46
C VAL A 64 0.07 -6.80 -18.59
N ASN A 65 0.95 -6.98 -17.60
CA ASN A 65 1.02 -8.14 -16.70
C ASN A 65 1.08 -9.50 -17.44
N GLY A 66 1.68 -9.51 -18.63
CA GLY A 66 1.80 -10.70 -19.48
C GLY A 66 0.72 -10.85 -20.55
N ASP A 67 -0.39 -10.10 -20.44
CA ASP A 67 -1.49 -10.17 -21.40
C ASP A 67 -1.36 -9.08 -22.46
N LYS A 68 -1.40 -9.45 -23.75
CA LYS A 68 -1.42 -8.47 -24.85
C LYS A 68 -2.71 -7.65 -24.80
N ILE A 69 -2.57 -6.34 -24.90
CA ILE A 69 -3.73 -5.44 -24.93
C ILE A 69 -4.29 -5.35 -26.35
N SER A 70 -5.60 -5.15 -26.46
CA SER A 70 -6.30 -4.89 -27.72
C SER A 70 -6.91 -3.50 -27.65
N GLY A 71 -6.28 -2.52 -28.30
CA GLY A 71 -6.72 -1.12 -28.24
C GLY A 71 -6.30 -0.41 -26.95
N GLU A 72 -7.28 0.15 -26.24
CA GLU A 72 -7.07 0.97 -25.04
C GLU A 72 -7.25 0.15 -23.76
N ARG A 73 -6.38 0.38 -22.76
CA ARG A 73 -6.46 -0.28 -21.45
C ARG A 73 -6.27 0.74 -20.32
N PRO A 74 -7.21 0.83 -19.35
CA PRO A 74 -7.00 1.60 -18.13
C PRO A 74 -5.84 1.04 -17.30
N MET A 75 -4.99 1.92 -16.79
CA MET A 75 -3.83 1.57 -15.99
C MET A 75 -4.13 1.59 -14.49
N ILE A 76 -3.62 0.58 -13.78
CA ILE A 76 -3.73 0.45 -12.33
C ILE A 76 -2.32 0.51 -11.72
N ASP A 77 -2.20 1.09 -10.52
CA ASP A 77 -0.94 1.13 -9.79
C ASP A 77 -0.28 -0.25 -9.69
N GLY A 78 1.00 -0.34 -10.01
CA GLY A 78 1.76 -1.58 -10.01
C GLY A 78 1.71 -2.39 -11.31
N ASP A 79 0.95 -1.96 -12.32
CA ASP A 79 0.91 -2.64 -13.61
C ASP A 79 2.28 -2.66 -14.30
N ARG A 80 2.66 -3.85 -14.79
CA ARG A 80 3.89 -4.07 -15.57
C ARG A 80 3.58 -4.04 -17.05
N ILE A 81 4.21 -3.13 -17.78
CA ILE A 81 4.02 -2.94 -19.21
C ILE A 81 5.24 -3.48 -19.93
N THR A 82 5.02 -4.40 -20.85
CA THR A 82 6.06 -4.98 -21.69
C THR A 82 5.95 -4.45 -23.11
N ILE A 83 7.05 -3.87 -23.60
CA ILE A 83 7.20 -3.32 -24.95
C ILE A 83 8.48 -3.93 -25.55
N GLY A 84 8.34 -4.84 -26.52
CA GLY A 84 9.49 -5.62 -27.00
C GLY A 84 10.11 -6.45 -25.86
N LYS A 85 11.39 -6.21 -25.54
CA LYS A 85 12.09 -6.83 -24.39
C LYS A 85 12.14 -5.93 -23.14
N HIS A 86 11.45 -4.80 -23.15
CA HIS A 86 11.50 -3.81 -22.10
C HIS A 86 10.29 -3.90 -21.20
N GLU A 87 10.55 -3.94 -19.89
CA GLU A 87 9.52 -3.86 -18.86
C GLU A 87 9.54 -2.47 -18.21
N LEU A 88 8.37 -1.86 -18.12
CA LEU A 88 8.10 -0.62 -17.40
C LEU A 88 7.12 -0.92 -16.27
N LEU A 89 7.25 -0.24 -15.14
CA LEU A 89 6.30 -0.32 -14.04
C LEU A 89 5.52 0.98 -13.94
N PHE A 90 4.20 0.91 -14.03
CA PHE A 90 3.34 2.06 -13.79
C PHE A 90 3.13 2.25 -12.29
N CYS A 91 3.31 3.49 -11.82
CA CYS A 91 3.13 3.88 -10.43
C CYS A 91 2.25 5.11 -10.33
N ILE A 92 1.31 5.09 -9.39
CA ILE A 92 0.57 6.27 -8.97
C ILE A 92 1.32 6.89 -7.80
N VAL A 93 1.93 8.04 -8.04
CA VAL A 93 2.60 8.84 -7.02
C VAL A 93 1.63 9.89 -6.53
N GLN A 94 1.24 9.80 -5.26
CA GLN A 94 0.60 10.93 -4.61
C GLN A 94 1.65 12.04 -4.49
N PRO A 95 1.39 13.29 -4.93
CA PRO A 95 2.37 14.36 -4.85
C PRO A 95 2.75 14.57 -3.38
N ASP A 96 3.96 14.15 -3.04
CA ASP A 96 4.52 14.23 -1.69
C ASP A 96 5.46 15.45 -1.67
N SER A 97 5.07 16.49 -0.95
CA SER A 97 5.92 17.65 -0.72
C SER A 97 7.12 17.26 0.14
N GLN A 98 8.27 17.22 -0.53
CA GLN A 98 9.66 17.32 -0.01
C GLN A 98 10.32 16.05 0.56
N ARG A 99 11.39 15.65 -0.16
CA ARG A 99 12.37 14.64 0.22
C ARG A 99 13.19 15.10 1.45
N SER A 100 13.29 14.25 2.47
CA SER A 100 14.56 13.68 2.99
C SER A 100 14.42 13.19 4.43
N ARG A 101 14.89 11.95 4.66
CA ARG A 101 15.18 11.24 5.94
C ARG A 101 14.08 10.33 6.51
N GLY A 102 14.38 9.02 6.49
CA GLY A 102 13.84 8.03 7.41
C GLY A 102 12.44 7.53 7.05
N PHE A 103 12.39 6.33 6.50
CA PHE A 103 11.21 5.54 6.12
C PHE A 103 10.07 5.45 7.16
N LEU A 104 10.26 5.91 8.40
CA LEU A 104 9.30 5.77 9.49
C LEU A 104 8.39 6.99 9.74
N ALA A 105 8.66 8.17 9.16
CA ALA A 105 7.84 9.39 9.37
C ALA A 105 6.60 9.51 8.47
N ARG A 106 6.29 8.48 7.68
CA ARG A 106 5.34 8.56 6.55
C ARG A 106 3.86 8.34 6.89
N THR A 107 3.49 8.30 8.17
CA THR A 107 2.14 7.85 8.55
C THR A 107 1.13 8.97 8.86
N LEU A 108 1.51 10.21 9.25
CA LEU A 108 0.55 11.34 9.39
C LEU A 108 0.99 12.63 8.72
N GLY A 109 0.43 12.83 7.53
CA GLY A 109 -0.08 14.13 7.15
C GLY A 109 -1.51 14.33 7.70
N PRO A 110 -1.91 15.57 8.02
CA PRO A 110 -3.19 15.85 8.65
C PRO A 110 -4.33 15.45 7.72
N ILE A 111 -5.26 14.64 8.24
CA ILE A 111 -6.55 14.51 7.55
C ILE A 111 -7.18 15.90 7.57
N GLU A 112 -7.40 16.41 6.36
CA GLU A 112 -8.30 17.51 6.06
C GLU A 112 -9.69 17.14 6.62
N LEU A 113 -10.00 17.67 7.79
CA LEU A 113 -11.26 17.47 8.54
C LEU A 113 -12.53 17.71 7.68
N ALA A 114 -12.41 18.34 6.51
CA ALA A 114 -13.51 18.76 5.66
C ALA A 114 -14.16 17.64 4.82
N LYS A 115 -13.56 16.44 4.68
CA LYS A 115 -14.13 15.36 3.82
C LYS A 115 -14.89 14.26 4.56
N LEU A 116 -14.80 14.20 5.89
CA LEU A 116 -15.51 13.18 6.70
C LEU A 116 -16.97 13.54 6.98
N GLU A 117 -17.35 14.82 6.88
CA GLU A 117 -18.75 15.23 7.08
C GLU A 117 -19.63 14.98 5.84
N SER A 118 -19.04 14.91 4.64
CA SER A 118 -19.80 14.76 3.38
C SER A 118 -20.05 13.31 2.94
N ALA A 119 -19.53 12.31 3.66
CA ALA A 119 -19.73 10.89 3.36
C ALA A 119 -20.87 10.23 4.17
N VAL A 120 -21.77 11.01 4.77
CA VAL A 120 -23.03 10.53 5.37
C VAL A 120 -24.10 10.36 4.29
N GLY A 121 -23.77 9.60 3.24
CA GLY A 121 -24.61 9.46 2.05
C GLY A 121 -24.50 8.08 1.41
N GLY A 122 -25.17 7.10 2.01
CA GLY A 122 -25.61 5.88 1.32
C GLY A 122 -24.74 4.63 1.51
N GLY A 123 -25.28 3.67 2.26
CA GLY A 123 -24.83 2.27 2.27
C GLY A 123 -24.38 1.77 3.64
N LYS A 124 -25.29 1.09 4.37
CA LYS A 124 -25.11 0.37 5.66
C LYS A 124 -23.79 0.68 6.39
N GLY A 125 -23.75 1.86 7.03
CA GLY A 125 -22.61 2.33 7.80
C GLY A 125 -22.44 1.59 9.14
N PRO A 126 -21.23 1.67 9.73
CA PRO A 126 -20.97 1.06 11.02
C PRO A 126 -21.75 1.80 12.11
N SER A 127 -22.01 1.13 13.24
CA SER A 127 -22.73 1.73 14.37
C SER A 127 -22.09 3.06 14.77
N THR A 128 -22.88 4.00 15.28
CA THR A 128 -22.46 5.36 15.69
C THR A 128 -21.21 5.38 16.61
N GLY A 129 -20.86 4.25 17.23
CA GLY A 129 -19.63 4.04 17.99
C GLY A 129 -18.36 3.89 17.14
N THR A 130 -18.37 3.08 16.08
CA THR A 130 -17.16 2.78 15.28
C THR A 130 -16.63 4.02 14.56
N ALA A 131 -17.52 4.85 13.99
CA ALA A 131 -17.11 6.10 13.33
C ALA A 131 -16.42 7.06 14.32
N ARG A 132 -16.91 7.13 15.56
CA ARG A 132 -16.29 7.92 16.63
C ARG A 132 -14.90 7.38 16.99
N VAL A 133 -14.77 6.06 17.15
CA VAL A 133 -13.49 5.41 17.49
C VAL A 133 -12.45 5.63 16.38
N VAL A 134 -12.85 5.51 15.11
CA VAL A 134 -11.98 5.78 13.95
C VAL A 134 -11.53 7.25 13.92
N ALA A 135 -12.43 8.19 14.21
CA ALA A 135 -12.09 9.61 14.29
C ALA A 135 -11.12 9.91 15.45
N SER A 136 -11.34 9.30 16.62
CA SER A 136 -10.44 9.39 17.78
C SER A 136 -9.05 8.86 17.44
N PHE A 137 -8.95 7.66 16.85
CA PHE A 137 -7.69 7.08 16.40
C PHE A 137 -6.96 8.00 15.43
N THR A 138 -7.65 8.48 14.40
CA THR A 138 -7.07 9.37 13.38
C THR A 138 -6.47 10.64 14.00
N THR A 139 -7.18 11.25 14.95
CA THR A 139 -6.75 12.48 15.60
C THR A 139 -5.55 12.23 16.52
N LEU A 140 -5.62 11.17 17.34
CA LEU A 140 -4.57 10.84 18.30
C LEU A 140 -3.31 10.30 17.61
N ALA A 141 -3.47 9.63 16.47
CA ALA A 141 -2.34 9.28 15.63
C ALA A 141 -1.54 10.54 15.28
N GLN A 142 -2.15 11.67 14.88
CA GLN A 142 -1.41 12.88 14.50
C GLN A 142 -0.55 13.42 15.64
N LEU A 143 -1.05 13.28 16.88
CA LEU A 143 -0.29 13.63 18.07
C LEU A 143 0.86 12.65 18.32
N ALA A 144 0.64 11.36 18.09
CA ALA A 144 1.68 10.34 18.17
C ALA A 144 2.81 10.57 17.16
N ASP A 145 2.53 11.05 15.94
CA ASP A 145 3.62 11.39 15.00
C ASP A 145 4.51 12.51 15.49
N LYS A 146 3.93 13.53 16.14
CA LYS A 146 4.73 14.60 16.74
C LYS A 146 5.63 14.03 17.83
N ALA A 147 5.11 13.15 18.68
CA ALA A 147 5.91 12.48 19.71
C ALA A 147 7.05 11.64 19.10
N LEU A 148 6.75 10.85 18.06
CA LEU A 148 7.74 10.03 17.36
C LEU A 148 8.79 10.87 16.63
N ALA A 149 8.39 11.99 16.02
CA ALA A 149 9.31 12.92 15.35
C ALA A 149 10.27 13.61 16.36
N LEU A 150 9.82 13.79 17.60
CA LEU A 150 10.64 14.30 18.71
C LEU A 150 11.47 13.20 19.40
N GLY A 151 11.45 11.96 18.90
CA GLY A 151 12.18 10.83 19.47
C GLY A 151 11.61 10.35 20.81
N ARG A 152 10.30 10.48 21.02
CA ARG A 152 9.60 10.07 22.25
C ARG A 152 8.59 8.94 21.97
N PRO A 153 9.07 7.70 21.73
CA PRO A 153 8.19 6.58 21.38
C PRO A 153 7.27 6.16 22.54
N GLU A 154 7.65 6.36 23.79
CA GLU A 154 6.83 6.04 24.97
C GLU A 154 5.60 6.96 25.08
N ASP A 155 5.78 8.24 24.74
CA ASP A 155 4.66 9.19 24.65
C ASP A 155 3.69 8.78 23.54
N ALA A 156 4.22 8.36 22.38
CA ALA A 156 3.42 7.87 21.27
C ALA A 156 2.63 6.60 21.62
N GLU A 157 3.25 5.64 22.32
CA GLU A 157 2.56 4.47 22.85
C GLU A 157 1.44 4.86 23.82
N ARG A 158 1.70 5.77 24.76
CA ARG A 158 0.67 6.24 25.71
C ARG A 158 -0.53 6.89 25.01
N ILE A 159 -0.28 7.62 23.92
CA ILE A 159 -1.32 8.25 23.11
C ILE A 159 -2.14 7.20 22.34
N LEU A 160 -1.47 6.18 21.79
CA LEU A 160 -2.09 5.22 20.88
C LEU A 160 -2.71 4.00 21.56
N ASN A 161 -2.26 3.61 22.74
CA ASN A 161 -2.73 2.37 23.40
C ASN A 161 -4.26 2.35 23.59
N GLY A 162 -4.85 3.45 24.08
CA GLY A 162 -6.30 3.57 24.25
C GLY A 162 -7.07 3.42 22.93
N PRO A 163 -6.80 4.24 21.89
CA PRO A 163 -7.45 4.13 20.59
C PRO A 163 -7.28 2.77 19.91
N TYR A 164 -6.11 2.13 20.06
CA TYR A 164 -5.90 0.77 19.56
C TYR A 164 -6.83 -0.23 20.24
N ALA A 165 -6.87 -0.22 21.58
CA ALA A 165 -7.73 -1.13 22.34
C ALA A 165 -9.22 -0.94 21.99
N GLU A 166 -9.67 0.31 21.77
CA GLU A 166 -11.03 0.59 21.33
C GLU A 166 -11.30 0.07 19.91
N LEU A 167 -10.40 0.30 18.96
CA LEU A 167 -10.55 -0.22 17.59
C LEU A 167 -10.59 -1.75 17.58
N MET A 168 -9.68 -2.41 18.29
CA MET A 168 -9.64 -3.87 18.42
C MET A 168 -10.96 -4.40 18.99
N LYS A 169 -11.49 -3.74 20.03
CA LYS A 169 -12.78 -4.11 20.62
C LYS A 169 -13.94 -3.96 19.64
N GLU A 170 -13.98 -2.91 18.84
CA GLU A 170 -15.02 -2.71 17.83
C GLU A 170 -14.89 -3.71 16.67
N MET A 171 -13.68 -3.98 16.19
CA MET A 171 -13.42 -5.02 15.18
C MET A 171 -13.81 -6.41 15.69
N GLY A 172 -13.54 -6.72 16.96
CA GLY A 172 -13.97 -7.97 17.60
C GLY A 172 -15.48 -8.15 17.70
N LYS A 173 -16.26 -7.06 17.67
CA LYS A 173 -17.73 -7.09 17.55
C LYS A 173 -18.23 -7.23 16.12
N GLY A 174 -17.32 -7.35 15.14
CA GLY A 174 -17.62 -7.43 13.72
C GLY A 174 -17.75 -6.07 13.02
N ALA A 175 -17.29 -4.97 13.64
CA ALA A 175 -17.24 -3.69 12.95
C ALA A 175 -16.19 -3.73 11.83
N LEU A 176 -16.60 -3.32 10.62
CA LEU A 176 -15.68 -3.19 9.49
C LEU A 176 -14.97 -1.84 9.54
N VAL A 177 -13.66 -1.87 9.32
CA VAL A 177 -12.79 -0.70 9.29
C VAL A 177 -12.23 -0.54 7.87
N ASP A 178 -12.20 0.71 7.40
CA ASP A 178 -11.67 1.04 6.08
C ASP A 178 -10.18 0.66 5.94
N THR A 179 -9.79 0.24 4.73
CA THR A 179 -8.44 -0.24 4.42
C THR A 179 -7.35 0.82 4.67
N ILE A 180 -7.67 2.11 4.49
CA ILE A 180 -6.74 3.21 4.76
C ILE A 180 -6.45 3.30 6.27
N VAL A 181 -7.50 3.21 7.08
CA VAL A 181 -7.38 3.26 8.55
C VAL A 181 -6.62 2.03 9.05
N LEU A 182 -6.92 0.85 8.52
CA LEU A 182 -6.23 -0.39 8.89
C LEU A 182 -4.75 -0.40 8.45
N GLY A 183 -4.44 0.18 7.30
CA GLY A 183 -3.06 0.37 6.85
C GLY A 183 -2.27 1.30 7.77
N ARG A 184 -2.87 2.42 8.21
CA ARG A 184 -2.28 3.33 9.20
C ARG A 184 -2.07 2.65 10.55
N PHE A 185 -3.06 1.90 11.02
CA PHE A 185 -2.97 1.07 12.22
C PHE A 185 -1.77 0.10 12.14
N ALA A 186 -1.57 -0.60 11.02
CA ALA A 186 -0.41 -1.47 10.88
C ALA A 186 0.92 -0.70 10.93
N THR A 187 0.96 0.47 10.32
CA THR A 187 2.19 1.25 10.18
C THR A 187 2.67 1.82 11.52
N TYR A 188 1.80 2.38 12.38
CA TYR A 188 2.28 2.78 13.73
C TYR A 188 2.66 1.59 14.57
N ALA A 189 1.88 0.51 14.50
CA ALA A 189 2.16 -0.67 15.29
C ALA A 189 3.56 -1.22 14.95
N LEU A 190 3.92 -1.32 13.67
CA LEU A 190 5.28 -1.70 13.26
C LEU A 190 6.35 -0.73 13.79
N ARG A 191 6.08 0.58 13.72
CA ARG A 191 7.01 1.59 14.22
C ARG A 191 7.20 1.51 15.72
N LEU A 192 6.12 1.40 16.49
CA LEU A 192 6.15 1.22 17.95
C LEU A 192 6.79 -0.12 18.34
N ALA A 193 6.53 -1.20 17.58
CA ALA A 193 7.20 -2.47 17.78
C ALA A 193 8.72 -2.32 17.64
N THR A 194 9.16 -1.58 16.61
CA THR A 194 10.58 -1.32 16.34
C THR A 194 11.22 -0.44 17.41
N ASP A 195 10.60 0.70 17.73
CA ASP A 195 11.19 1.69 18.63
C ASP A 195 11.17 1.23 20.10
N LEU A 196 10.11 0.52 20.51
CA LEU A 196 9.93 0.06 21.90
C LEU A 196 10.33 -1.40 22.13
N GLN A 197 10.67 -2.15 21.07
CA GLN A 197 11.01 -3.57 21.13
C GLN A 197 9.92 -4.44 21.81
N LYS A 198 8.64 -4.14 21.55
CA LYS A 198 7.47 -4.82 22.13
C LYS A 198 6.71 -5.63 21.07
N SER A 199 6.59 -6.95 21.27
CA SER A 199 5.91 -7.86 20.33
C SER A 199 4.40 -7.61 20.21
N MET A 200 3.76 -7.11 21.26
CA MET A 200 2.30 -6.89 21.32
C MET A 200 1.77 -6.10 20.12
N TRP A 201 2.56 -5.18 19.57
CA TRP A 201 2.16 -4.37 18.43
C TRP A 201 2.05 -5.19 17.16
N ILE A 202 2.95 -6.16 16.94
CA ILE A 202 2.83 -7.09 15.81
C ILE A 202 1.62 -8.01 16.00
N GLU A 203 1.39 -8.49 17.22
CA GLU A 203 0.25 -9.35 17.54
C GLU A 203 -1.08 -8.65 17.21
N TRP A 204 -1.21 -7.37 17.57
CA TRP A 204 -2.37 -6.56 17.22
C TRP A 204 -2.55 -6.34 15.71
N ILE A 205 -1.46 -6.25 14.93
CA ILE A 205 -1.57 -6.20 13.46
C ILE A 205 -2.20 -7.48 12.93
N LEU A 206 -1.65 -8.63 13.33
CA LEU A 206 -2.12 -9.93 12.87
C LEU A 206 -3.58 -10.18 13.26
N GLU A 207 -3.93 -9.83 14.50
CA GLU A 207 -5.28 -9.95 15.02
C GLU A 207 -6.26 -9.01 14.30
N ALA A 208 -5.88 -7.74 14.08
CA ALA A 208 -6.74 -6.79 13.37
C ALA A 208 -7.06 -7.24 11.93
N TYR A 209 -6.04 -7.69 11.18
CA TYR A 209 -6.24 -8.18 9.81
C TYR A 209 -7.02 -9.50 9.77
N SER A 210 -6.82 -10.37 10.77
CA SER A 210 -7.62 -11.58 10.95
C SER A 210 -9.10 -11.25 11.15
N LEU A 211 -9.42 -10.33 12.07
CA LEU A 211 -10.79 -9.88 12.36
C LEU A 211 -11.48 -9.27 11.14
N GLN A 212 -10.74 -8.52 10.32
CA GLN A 212 -11.25 -7.91 9.10
C GLN A 212 -11.28 -8.86 7.90
N LYS A 213 -10.78 -10.10 8.05
CA LYS A 213 -10.64 -11.08 6.95
C LYS A 213 -9.90 -10.51 5.74
N MET A 214 -8.86 -9.72 5.99
CA MET A 214 -8.07 -9.07 4.96
C MET A 214 -6.63 -9.57 4.97
N LEU A 215 -6.07 -9.72 3.77
CA LEU A 215 -4.67 -10.05 3.62
C LEU A 215 -3.77 -8.86 3.96
N LEU A 216 -2.68 -9.13 4.67
CA LEU A 216 -1.62 -8.16 4.92
C LEU A 216 -1.03 -7.69 3.58
N PRO A 217 -0.94 -6.37 3.37
CA PRO A 217 -0.29 -5.82 2.19
C PRO A 217 1.18 -6.23 2.14
N ALA A 218 1.71 -6.48 0.94
CA ALA A 218 3.12 -6.83 0.75
C ALA A 218 4.12 -5.89 1.47
N PRO A 219 3.93 -4.56 1.49
CA PRO A 219 4.83 -3.66 2.24
C PRO A 219 4.84 -3.92 3.76
N ILE A 220 3.69 -4.29 4.34
CA ILE A 220 3.59 -4.61 5.77
C ILE A 220 4.29 -5.95 6.04
N ILE A 221 4.14 -6.93 5.14
CA ILE A 221 4.83 -8.21 5.23
C ILE A 221 6.35 -8.00 5.16
N ASP A 222 6.83 -7.23 4.20
CA ASP A 222 8.27 -6.95 4.06
C ASP A 222 8.84 -6.29 5.31
N GLU A 223 8.11 -5.38 5.95
CA GLU A 223 8.54 -4.76 7.19
C GLU A 223 8.46 -5.73 8.39
N LEU A 224 7.47 -6.63 8.44
CA LEU A 224 7.44 -7.69 9.45
C LEU A 224 8.68 -8.58 9.37
N PHE A 225 9.18 -8.91 8.16
CA PHE A 225 10.44 -9.64 8.00
C PHE A 225 11.66 -8.89 8.56
N ASN A 226 11.63 -7.55 8.55
CA ASN A 226 12.71 -6.71 9.09
C ASN A 226 12.67 -6.58 10.61
N VAL A 227 11.46 -6.59 11.19
CA VAL A 227 11.22 -6.26 12.61
C VAL A 227 11.05 -7.53 13.46
N ALA A 228 10.26 -8.50 13.00
CA ALA A 228 9.87 -9.68 13.78
C ALA A 228 11.06 -10.46 14.35
N PRO A 229 12.16 -10.74 13.60
CA PRO A 229 13.30 -11.48 14.13
C PRO A 229 14.07 -10.75 15.25
N LYS A 230 13.87 -9.43 15.40
CA LYS A 230 14.55 -8.61 16.40
C LYS A 230 13.78 -8.53 17.72
N LEU A 231 12.48 -8.84 17.70
CA LEU A 231 11.63 -8.72 18.88
C LEU A 231 11.75 -9.93 19.79
N LYS A 232 12.15 -9.69 21.04
CA LYS A 232 12.09 -10.71 22.09
C LYS A 232 10.62 -11.02 22.39
N HIS A 233 10.31 -12.29 22.63
CA HIS A 233 8.98 -12.77 23.03
C HIS A 233 7.91 -12.77 21.92
N LEU A 234 8.25 -12.47 20.67
CA LEU A 234 7.34 -12.65 19.56
C LEU A 234 7.22 -14.14 19.20
N GLY A 235 6.12 -14.77 19.64
CA GLY A 235 5.87 -16.18 19.36
C GLY A 235 5.36 -16.44 17.94
N GLN A 236 5.41 -17.71 17.52
CA GLN A 236 4.93 -18.15 16.19
C GLN A 236 3.40 -18.18 16.07
N LYS A 237 2.70 -18.40 17.20
CA LYS A 237 1.26 -18.65 17.24
C LYS A 237 0.39 -17.59 16.53
N PRO A 238 0.57 -16.28 16.78
CA PRO A 238 -0.23 -15.23 16.14
C PRO A 238 -0.16 -15.27 14.61
N PHE A 239 1.01 -15.63 14.05
CA PHE A 239 1.18 -15.74 12.60
C PHE A 239 0.43 -16.94 12.03
N PHE A 240 0.53 -18.10 12.69
CA PHE A 240 -0.21 -19.29 12.26
C PHE A 240 -1.72 -19.12 12.38
N ASP A 241 -2.21 -18.50 13.46
CA ASP A 241 -3.63 -18.20 13.64
C ASP A 241 -4.15 -17.31 12.49
N TYR A 242 -3.39 -16.28 12.11
CA TYR A 242 -3.69 -15.43 10.97
C TYR A 242 -3.64 -16.20 9.63
N VAL A 243 -2.58 -16.97 9.36
CA VAL A 243 -2.44 -17.74 8.11
C VAL A 243 -3.58 -18.74 7.96
N ASN A 244 -3.94 -19.45 9.03
CA ASN A 244 -5.06 -20.39 9.04
C ASN A 244 -6.37 -19.69 8.70
N THR A 245 -6.65 -18.55 9.34
CA THR A 245 -7.86 -17.76 9.07
C THR A 245 -7.94 -17.32 7.60
N MET A 246 -6.82 -16.94 6.99
CA MET A 246 -6.79 -16.50 5.59
C MET A 246 -6.82 -17.65 4.58
N SER A 247 -6.33 -18.84 4.96
CA SER A 247 -6.26 -20.02 4.09
C SER A 247 -7.63 -20.59 3.71
N GLU A 248 -8.68 -20.27 4.46
CA GLU A 248 -10.06 -20.68 4.20
C GLU A 248 -10.70 -19.94 3.01
N SER A 249 -10.04 -18.90 2.48
CA SER A 249 -10.55 -18.07 1.38
C SER A 249 -10.04 -18.53 0.01
N THR A 250 -10.75 -18.18 -1.07
CA THR A 250 -10.27 -18.41 -2.44
C THR A 250 -9.16 -17.42 -2.79
N LEU A 251 -7.90 -17.89 -2.74
CA LEU A 251 -6.71 -17.05 -2.95
C LEU A 251 -6.13 -17.18 -4.37
N THR A 252 -5.68 -16.05 -4.92
CA THR A 252 -4.85 -15.96 -6.12
C THR A 252 -3.43 -16.51 -5.88
N ALA A 253 -2.66 -16.72 -6.96
CA ALA A 253 -1.28 -17.21 -6.85
C ALA A 253 -0.37 -16.26 -6.04
N ASN A 254 -0.53 -14.94 -6.22
CA ASN A 254 0.24 -13.93 -5.48
C ASN A 254 -0.11 -13.94 -3.99
N GLU A 255 -1.39 -14.03 -3.64
CA GLU A 255 -1.84 -14.05 -2.26
C GLU A 255 -1.38 -15.32 -1.52
N ARG A 256 -1.39 -16.48 -2.20
CA ARG A 256 -0.80 -17.72 -1.66
C ARG A 256 0.69 -17.56 -1.38
N PHE A 257 1.42 -16.92 -2.29
CA PHE A 257 2.84 -16.65 -2.08
C PHE A 257 3.08 -15.77 -0.85
N LEU A 258 2.26 -14.73 -0.65
CA LEU A 258 2.36 -13.87 0.54
C LEU A 258 2.08 -14.64 1.85
N LEU A 259 1.06 -15.51 1.87
CA LEU A 259 0.79 -16.35 3.04
C LEU A 259 1.92 -17.36 3.32
N GLN A 260 2.46 -18.00 2.28
CA GLN A 260 3.60 -18.90 2.42
C GLN A 260 4.83 -18.18 2.98
N ARG A 261 5.08 -16.93 2.57
CA ARG A 261 6.15 -16.10 3.14
C ARG A 261 5.92 -15.88 4.65
N LEU A 262 4.72 -15.46 5.05
CA LEU A 262 4.40 -15.24 6.47
C LEU A 262 4.52 -16.52 7.30
N GLU A 263 4.08 -17.65 6.76
CA GLU A 263 4.23 -18.96 7.40
C GLU A 263 5.71 -19.36 7.55
N GLY A 264 6.54 -19.06 6.54
CA GLY A 264 7.99 -19.21 6.61
C GLY A 264 8.60 -18.35 7.71
N LEU A 265 8.21 -17.07 7.81
CA LEU A 265 8.64 -16.18 8.88
C LEU A 265 8.28 -16.75 10.26
N ALA A 266 7.04 -17.22 10.44
CA ALA A 266 6.55 -17.76 11.70
C ALA A 266 7.42 -18.93 12.20
N ARG A 267 7.82 -19.84 11.31
CA ARG A 267 8.68 -21.00 11.66
C ARG A 267 10.06 -20.62 12.18
N HIS A 268 10.56 -19.44 11.82
CA HIS A 268 11.89 -18.96 12.23
C HIS A 268 11.87 -18.17 13.56
N LEU A 269 10.69 -17.84 14.09
CA LEU A 269 10.56 -17.19 15.39
C LEU A 269 10.69 -18.24 16.50
N THR A 270 11.31 -17.91 17.63
CA THR A 270 11.52 -18.83 18.77
C THR A 270 10.60 -18.56 19.92
#